data_AF-A0A3B9MRK2-F1
#
_entry.id   AF-A0A3B9MRK2-F1
#
_cell.length_a   1.000
_cell.length_b   1.000
_cell.length_c   1.000
_cell.angle_alpha   90.00
_cell.angle_beta   90.00
_cell.angle_gamma   90.00
#
_symmetry.space_group_name_H-M   'P 1'
#
loop_
_entity.id
_entity.type
_entity.pdbx_description
1 polymer ?
#
loop_
_entity_poly.entity_id
_entity_poly.type
_entity_poly.pdbx_seq_one_letter_code
_entity_poly.pdbx_strand_id
1 'polypeptide(L)'
;MTGEAKNDLTKKINDAVERGRKNEMWKSDYIKERVILNDEREAGREEGRKEGRKEELCTRITEMLSRNKTPEEIADFCGYPLELVKEVQRKI
;
A
#
# COMPACT_ATOMS: atom_id res chain seq x y z
N MET A 1 37.08 -14.65 28.43
CA MET A 1 37.19 -15.94 27.73
C MET A 1 37.01 -15.70 26.24
N THR A 2 38.09 -15.60 25.48
CA THR A 2 38.05 -15.56 24.01
C THR A 2 38.43 -16.94 23.49
N GLY A 3 37.41 -17.80 23.34
CA GLY A 3 37.57 -19.15 22.79
C GLY A 3 37.62 -19.11 21.27
N GLU A 4 38.72 -18.61 20.69
CA GLU A 4 38.98 -18.85 19.27
C GLU A 4 39.42 -20.30 19.10
N ALA A 5 38.54 -21.15 18.56
CA ALA A 5 38.92 -22.48 18.12
C ALA A 5 39.90 -22.35 16.95
N LYS A 6 41.20 -22.52 17.22
CA LYS A 6 42.30 -22.47 16.25
C LYS A 6 42.36 -23.71 15.33
N ASN A 7 41.22 -24.30 14.99
CA ASN A 7 41.15 -25.43 14.06
C ASN A 7 40.94 -24.91 12.63
N ASP A 8 41.70 -25.43 11.67
CA ASP A 8 41.60 -25.12 10.24
C ASP A 8 40.18 -25.22 9.69
N LEU A 9 39.38 -26.15 10.23
CA LEU A 9 37.97 -26.27 9.87
C LEU A 9 37.17 -25.01 10.23
N THR A 10 37.41 -24.44 11.41
CA THR A 10 36.75 -23.22 11.88
C THR A 10 37.12 -22.02 11.01
N LYS A 11 38.37 -21.90 10.58
CA LYS A 11 38.80 -20.84 9.64
C LYS A 11 38.10 -20.98 8.28
N LYS A 12 38.08 -22.19 7.71
CA LYS A 12 37.41 -22.44 6.41
C LYS A 12 35.91 -22.12 6.45
N ILE A 13 35.26 -22.44 7.57
CA ILE A 13 33.84 -22.09 7.79
C ILE A 13 33.68 -20.57 7.85
N ASN A 14 34.51 -19.87 8.63
CA ASN A 14 34.45 -18.40 8.73
C ASN A 14 34.66 -17.73 7.37
N ASP A 15 35.64 -18.18 6.58
CA ASP A 15 35.90 -17.62 5.25
C ASP A 15 34.74 -17.87 4.27
N ALA A 16 34.09 -19.04 4.34
CA ALA A 16 32.92 -19.33 3.53
C ALA A 16 31.72 -18.44 3.92
N VAL A 17 31.50 -18.23 5.22
CA VAL A 17 30.47 -17.31 5.72
C VAL A 17 30.74 -15.88 5.28
N GLU A 18 31.98 -15.40 5.37
CA GLU A 18 32.35 -14.05 4.94
C GLU A 18 32.22 -13.87 3.42
N ARG A 19 32.55 -14.88 2.62
CA ARG A 19 32.28 -14.86 1.17
C ARG A 19 30.78 -14.83 0.87
N GLY A 20 29.97 -15.62 1.59
CA GLY A 20 28.52 -15.59 1.48
C GLY A 20 27.91 -14.23 1.85
N ARG A 21 28.41 -13.60 2.91
CA ARG A 21 27.99 -12.25 3.34
C ARG A 21 28.33 -11.16 2.32
N LYS A 22 29.40 -11.35 1.55
CA LYS A 22 29.80 -10.45 0.46
C LYS A 22 29.20 -10.83 -0.89
N ASN A 23 28.29 -11.80 -0.92
CA ASN A 23 27.56 -12.14 -2.13
C ASN A 23 26.57 -11.01 -2.48
N GLU A 24 27.03 -10.10 -3.34
CA GLU A 24 26.27 -8.93 -3.79
C GLU A 24 24.98 -9.32 -4.53
N MET A 25 24.91 -10.54 -5.12
CA MET A 25 23.71 -11.04 -5.77
C MET A 25 22.57 -11.23 -4.76
N TRP A 26 22.86 -11.87 -3.62
CA TRP A 26 21.86 -12.09 -2.56
C TRP A 26 21.43 -10.78 -1.89
N LYS A 27 22.37 -9.84 -1.69
CA LYS A 27 22.01 -8.50 -1.20
C LYS A 27 21.13 -7.75 -2.19
N SER A 28 21.47 -7.81 -3.47
CA SER A 28 20.72 -7.16 -4.55
C SER A 28 19.31 -7.73 -4.64
N ASP A 29 19.15 -9.05 -4.63
CA ASP A 29 17.83 -9.68 -4.68
C ASP A 29 17.01 -9.35 -3.43
N TYR A 30 17.63 -9.36 -2.25
CA TYR A 30 16.97 -8.95 -1.01
C TYR A 30 16.52 -7.48 -1.02
N ILE A 31 17.38 -6.56 -1.49
CA ILE A 31 17.04 -5.14 -1.60
C ILE A 31 15.93 -4.95 -2.62
N LYS A 32 16.03 -5.60 -3.78
CA LYS A 32 15.02 -5.55 -4.84
C LYS A 32 13.66 -6.00 -4.34
N GLU A 33 13.61 -7.14 -3.66
CA GLU A 33 12.35 -7.67 -3.10
C GLU A 33 11.79 -6.73 -2.02
N ARG A 34 12.63 -6.18 -1.15
CA ARG A 34 12.20 -5.18 -0.17
C ARG A 34 11.62 -3.92 -0.82
N VAL A 35 12.21 -3.44 -1.92
CA VAL A 35 11.71 -2.28 -2.67
C VAL A 35 10.34 -2.60 -3.26
N ILE A 36 10.20 -3.73 -3.96
CA ILE A 36 8.93 -4.17 -4.55
C ILE A 36 7.84 -4.25 -3.48
N LEU A 37 8.11 -4.93 -2.36
CA LEU A 37 7.15 -5.06 -1.26
C LEU A 37 6.77 -3.72 -0.64
N ASN A 38 7.70 -2.76 -0.60
CA ASN A 38 7.39 -1.42 -0.10
C ASN A 38 6.51 -0.64 -1.07
N ASP A 39 6.80 -0.72 -2.37
CA ASP A 39 6.03 -0.05 -3.43
C ASP A 39 4.61 -0.63 -3.49
N GLU A 40 4.46 -1.95 -3.43
CA GLU A 40 3.15 -2.63 -3.38
C GLU A 40 2.34 -2.20 -2.14
N ARG A 41 3.00 -2.12 -0.98
CA ARG A 41 2.34 -1.64 0.25
C ARG A 41 1.90 -0.18 0.14
N GLU A 42 2.68 0.67 -0.50
CA GLU A 42 2.31 2.06 -0.74
C GLU A 42 1.16 2.18 -1.73
N ALA A 43 1.20 1.42 -2.83
CA ALA A 43 0.10 1.32 -3.79
C ALA A 43 -1.20 0.88 -3.12
N GLY A 44 -1.15 -0.18 -2.29
CA GLY A 44 -2.33 -0.65 -1.55
C GLY A 44 -2.89 0.39 -0.56
N ARG A 45 -2.02 1.17 0.09
CA ARG A 45 -2.48 2.30 0.93
C ARG A 45 -3.18 3.37 0.11
N GLU A 46 -2.66 3.70 -1.06
CA GLU A 46 -3.28 4.72 -1.92
C GLU A 46 -4.60 4.24 -2.51
N GLU A 47 -4.69 2.98 -2.92
CA GLU A 47 -5.93 2.35 -3.35
C GLU A 47 -6.98 2.40 -2.23
N GLY A 48 -6.62 1.98 -1.01
CA GLY A 48 -7.53 2.04 0.15
C GLY A 48 -8.00 3.46 0.48
N ARG A 49 -7.14 4.48 0.34
CA ARG A 49 -7.58 5.89 0.50
C ARG A 49 -8.56 6.31 -0.59
N LYS A 50 -8.35 5.89 -1.85
CA LYS A 50 -9.25 6.20 -2.96
C LYS A 50 -10.60 5.53 -2.76
N GLU A 51 -10.61 4.26 -2.35
CA GLU A 51 -11.83 3.51 -2.06
C GLU A 51 -12.59 4.13 -0.89
N GLY A 52 -11.93 4.42 0.23
CA GLY A 52 -12.58 5.06 1.38
C GLY A 52 -13.18 6.44 1.07
N ARG A 53 -12.50 7.26 0.24
CA ARG A 53 -13.07 8.55 -0.23
C ARG A 53 -14.32 8.33 -1.10
N LYS A 54 -14.32 7.29 -1.93
CA LYS A 54 -15.47 6.95 -2.78
C LYS A 54 -16.65 6.45 -1.95
N GLU A 55 -16.40 5.60 -0.95
CA GLU A 55 -17.42 5.11 -0.02
C GLU A 55 -18.05 6.24 0.79
N GLU A 56 -17.24 7.15 1.35
CA GLU A 56 -17.73 8.33 2.08
C GLU A 56 -18.60 9.20 1.20
N LEU A 57 -18.15 9.48 -0.02
CA LEU A 57 -18.91 10.27 -0.99
C LEU A 57 -20.25 9.62 -1.34
N CYS A 58 -20.28 8.32 -1.63
CA CYS A 58 -21.52 7.58 -1.90
C CYS A 58 -22.47 7.62 -0.70
N THR A 59 -21.94 7.42 0.50
CA THR A 59 -22.72 7.45 1.75
C THR A 59 -23.36 8.82 1.95
N ARG A 60 -22.56 9.88 1.82
CA ARG A 60 -23.03 11.26 1.99
C ARG A 60 -24.08 11.65 0.96
N ILE A 61 -23.91 11.27 -0.31
CA ILE A 61 -24.92 11.51 -1.35
C ILE A 61 -26.20 10.75 -1.05
N THR A 62 -26.10 9.47 -0.66
CA THR A 62 -27.24 8.63 -0.28
C THR A 62 -28.02 9.25 0.88
N GLU A 63 -27.32 9.73 1.91
CA GLU A 63 -27.94 10.44 3.04
C GLU A 63 -28.69 11.70 2.59
N MET A 64 -28.09 12.52 1.73
CA MET A 64 -28.75 13.74 1.23
C MET A 64 -29.97 13.42 0.36
N LEU A 65 -29.88 12.42 -0.52
CA LEU A 65 -31.01 11.95 -1.33
C LEU A 65 -32.15 11.44 -0.43
N SER A 66 -31.86 10.71 0.63
CA SER A 66 -32.87 10.25 1.60
C SER A 66 -33.59 11.39 2.33
N ARG A 67 -32.97 12.57 2.37
CA ARG A 67 -33.53 13.81 2.94
C ARG A 67 -34.23 14.67 1.88
N ASN A 68 -34.60 14.07 0.75
CA ASN A 68 -35.30 14.71 -0.37
C ASN A 68 -34.52 15.85 -1.05
N LYS A 69 -33.18 15.84 -0.98
CA LYS A 69 -32.36 16.75 -1.78
C LYS A 69 -32.27 16.28 -3.21
N THR A 70 -32.36 17.19 -4.17
CA THR A 70 -32.22 16.82 -5.59
C THR A 70 -30.75 16.62 -5.96
N PRO A 71 -30.43 15.82 -6.99
CA PRO A 71 -29.07 15.68 -7.48
C PRO A 71 -28.41 17.01 -7.82
N GLU A 72 -29.19 17.96 -8.35
CA GLU A 72 -28.73 19.31 -8.70
C GLU A 72 -28.36 20.12 -7.45
N GLU A 73 -29.19 20.10 -6.40
CA GLU A 73 -28.90 20.77 -5.13
C GLU A 73 -27.65 20.18 -4.44
N ILE A 74 -27.49 18.86 -4.50
CA ILE A 74 -26.33 18.16 -3.92
C ILE A 74 -25.06 18.54 -4.69
N ALA A 75 -25.11 18.54 -6.02
CA ALA A 75 -23.98 18.92 -6.87
C ALA A 75 -23.54 20.37 -6.61
N ASP A 76 -24.50 21.30 -6.55
CA ASP A 76 -24.26 22.71 -6.28
C ASP A 76 -23.70 22.94 -4.87
N PHE A 77 -24.33 22.38 -3.84
CA PHE A 77 -23.92 22.58 -2.44
C PHE A 77 -22.59 21.89 -2.09
N CYS A 78 -22.34 20.69 -2.60
CA CYS A 78 -21.14 19.92 -2.29
C CYS A 78 -19.97 20.14 -3.26
N GLY A 79 -20.20 20.82 -4.38
CA GLY A 79 -19.21 20.96 -5.46
C GLY A 79 -18.92 19.64 -6.18
N TYR A 80 -19.88 18.71 -6.18
CA TYR A 80 -19.71 17.40 -6.81
C TYR A 80 -20.11 17.45 -8.29
N PRO A 81 -19.44 16.68 -9.17
CA PRO A 81 -19.92 16.51 -10.53
C PRO A 81 -21.34 15.97 -10.53
N LEU A 82 -22.26 16.63 -11.24
CA LEU A 82 -23.67 16.20 -11.30
C LEU A 82 -23.82 14.75 -11.78
N GLU A 83 -22.97 14.32 -12.73
CA GLU A 83 -22.94 12.95 -13.23
C GLU A 83 -22.62 11.92 -12.13
N LEU A 84 -21.72 12.26 -11.20
CA LEU A 84 -21.37 11.40 -10.08
C LEU A 84 -22.56 11.22 -9.13
N VAL A 85 -23.25 12.32 -8.81
CA VAL A 85 -24.45 12.29 -7.96
C VAL A 85 -25.56 11.46 -8.60
N LYS A 86 -25.77 11.61 -9.92
CA LYS A 86 -26.72 10.79 -10.70
C LYS A 86 -26.31 9.33 -10.78
N GLU A 87 -25.01 9.03 -10.84
CA GLU A 87 -24.53 7.65 -10.79
C GLU A 87 -24.86 6.98 -9.45
N VAL A 88 -24.64 7.69 -8.33
CA VAL A 88 -25.00 7.18 -7.00
C VAL A 88 -26.51 7.01 -6.88
N GLN A 89 -27.31 7.98 -7.33
CA GLN A 89 -28.77 7.88 -7.32
C GLN A 89 -29.28 6.67 -8.10
N ARG A 90 -28.67 6.32 -9.24
CA ARG A 90 -29.03 5.12 -10.02
C ARG A 90 -28.69 3.79 -9.35
N LYS A 91 -27.83 3.80 -8.33
CA LYS A 91 -27.38 2.61 -7.60
C LYS A 91 -28.19 2.33 -6.33
N ILE A 92 -29.07 3.25 -5.95
CA ILE A 92 -30.03 3.14 -4.84
C ILE A 92 -31.36 2.65 -5.39
#